data_AF-A0A4R6J8X5-F1
#
_entry.id   AF-A0A4R6J8X5-F1
#
_cell.length_a   1.000
_cell.length_b   1.000
_cell.length_c   1.000
_cell.angle_alpha   90.00
_cell.angle_beta   90.00
_cell.angle_gamma   90.00
#
_symmetry.space_group_name_H-M   'P 1'
#
loop_
_entity.id
_entity.type
_entity.pdbx_description
1 polymer ?
#
loop_
_entity_poly.entity_id
_entity_poly.type
_entity_poly.pdbx_seq_one_letter_code
_entity_poly.pdbx_strand_id
1 'polypeptide(L)'
;MTKPTNGSLFRTVIRFAGKVGLIDTVTLWRPTSQAELDLVAGCGWRSWPGDLGGQPLVGREEATRTVRESLVPAEGVGYVTRVEVDPSDGRLAGVISEEADFRGPVGDDEFAEAEAMLGTPLPAAWRAYLQGGSWLHSGWLDKSGTYISLHSPREMIELHDAWRDTVASHPGIAIIGGDGSREQLVLDLRRDPAPVRLADLASEGWETTFQQTADVGELIARIEAGAFAIDFGSD
;
A
#
# COMPACT_ATOMS: atom_id res chain seq x y z
N MET A 1 25.90 19.03 -28.12
CA MET A 1 24.77 18.64 -27.25
C MET A 1 24.44 17.19 -27.52
N THR A 2 24.94 16.31 -26.67
CA THR A 2 24.83 14.85 -26.81
C THR A 2 23.98 14.35 -25.64
N LYS A 3 22.86 13.69 -25.95
CA LYS A 3 21.95 13.08 -24.96
C LYS A 3 22.70 12.04 -24.12
N PRO A 4 22.46 11.92 -22.81
CA PRO A 4 23.02 10.84 -22.02
C PRO A 4 22.32 9.52 -22.38
N THR A 5 23.12 8.50 -22.65
CA THR A 5 22.70 7.13 -22.98
C THR A 5 22.35 6.36 -21.71
N ASN A 6 21.23 5.62 -21.72
CA ASN A 6 20.68 4.76 -20.66
C ASN A 6 21.62 3.66 -20.08
N GLY A 7 22.92 3.66 -20.39
CA GLY A 7 23.88 2.65 -19.94
C GLY A 7 24.65 2.99 -18.65
N SER A 8 24.49 4.19 -18.09
CA SER A 8 25.37 4.64 -16.99
C SER A 8 24.93 4.18 -15.59
N LEU A 9 23.65 3.88 -15.38
CA LEU A 9 23.15 3.40 -14.07
C LEU A 9 23.33 1.89 -13.88
N PHE A 10 23.28 1.12 -14.98
CA PHE A 10 23.48 -0.34 -14.97
C PHE A 10 24.87 -0.76 -14.45
N ARG A 11 25.91 0.06 -14.64
CA ARG A 11 27.28 -0.32 -14.30
C ARG A 11 27.67 -0.12 -12.83
N THR A 12 26.91 0.66 -12.07
CA THR A 12 27.27 1.00 -10.68
C THR A 12 26.86 -0.10 -9.70
N VAL A 13 25.82 -0.88 -10.01
CA VAL A 13 25.33 -1.96 -9.12
C VAL A 13 26.14 -3.27 -9.28
N ILE A 14 26.78 -3.49 -10.44
CA ILE A 14 27.46 -4.74 -10.80
C ILE A 14 28.93 -4.78 -10.29
N ARG A 15 29.19 -4.46 -9.02
CA ARG A 15 30.55 -4.58 -8.44
C ARG A 15 30.71 -5.51 -7.25
N PHE A 16 29.65 -6.17 -6.76
CA PHE A 16 29.75 -6.90 -5.48
C PHE A 16 29.48 -8.41 -5.47
N ALA A 17 29.06 -9.05 -6.57
CA ALA A 17 28.75 -10.48 -6.52
C ALA A 17 29.78 -11.32 -7.28
N GLY A 18 30.78 -11.81 -6.55
CA GLY A 18 31.70 -12.83 -7.02
C GLY A 18 31.33 -14.21 -6.47
N LYS A 19 31.07 -15.13 -7.41
CA LYS A 19 31.32 -16.60 -7.36
C LYS A 19 30.19 -17.54 -6.86
N VAL A 20 29.71 -18.31 -7.84
CA VAL A 20 29.21 -19.71 -7.83
C VAL A 20 27.68 -19.91 -7.78
N GLY A 21 27.10 -20.19 -8.96
CA GLY A 21 26.25 -21.38 -9.13
C GLY A 21 24.77 -21.28 -8.78
N LEU A 22 24.14 -20.11 -8.92
CA LEU A 22 22.69 -19.94 -9.08
C LEU A 22 22.52 -18.82 -10.11
N ILE A 23 21.44 -18.78 -10.87
CA ILE A 23 21.15 -17.59 -11.68
C ILE A 23 20.80 -16.51 -10.66
N ASP A 24 21.76 -15.66 -10.31
CA ASP A 24 21.56 -14.55 -9.38
C ASP A 24 20.64 -13.55 -10.08
N THR A 25 19.33 -13.64 -9.84
CA THR A 25 18.36 -12.68 -10.36
C THR A 25 18.50 -11.34 -9.66
N VAL A 26 18.14 -10.27 -10.36
CA VAL A 26 18.05 -8.93 -9.78
C VAL A 26 16.58 -8.56 -9.64
N THR A 27 16.17 -8.08 -8.47
CA THR A 27 14.84 -7.52 -8.25
C THR A 27 14.81 -6.08 -8.73
N LEU A 28 13.88 -5.77 -9.63
CA LEU A 28 13.58 -4.42 -10.09
C LEU A 28 12.09 -4.12 -9.93
N TRP A 29 11.75 -2.84 -9.98
CA TRP A 29 10.37 -2.37 -9.88
C TRP A 29 9.99 -1.55 -11.09
N ARG A 30 8.70 -1.55 -11.40
CA ARG A 30 8.14 -0.74 -12.48
C ARG A 30 6.96 0.08 -11.96
N PRO A 31 6.96 1.42 -12.16
CA PRO A 31 5.74 2.20 -12.00
C PRO A 31 4.76 1.79 -13.12
N THR A 32 3.56 1.39 -12.74
CA THR A 32 2.61 0.70 -13.59
C THR A 32 1.26 1.40 -13.50
N SER A 33 0.67 1.77 -14.64
CA SER A 33 -0.71 2.31 -14.67
C SER A 33 -1.76 1.19 -14.60
N GLN A 34 -3.03 1.53 -14.38
CA GLN A 34 -4.11 0.52 -14.39
C GLN A 34 -4.15 -0.25 -15.73
N ALA A 35 -4.06 0.47 -16.84
CA ALA A 35 -4.11 -0.15 -18.17
C ALA A 35 -2.92 -1.10 -18.41
N GLU A 36 -1.73 -0.76 -17.92
CA GLU A 36 -0.56 -1.66 -17.99
C GLU A 36 -0.74 -2.88 -17.07
N LEU A 37 -1.32 -2.70 -15.88
CA LEU A 37 -1.59 -3.78 -14.94
C LEU A 37 -2.60 -4.79 -15.52
N ASP A 38 -3.68 -4.30 -16.13
CA ASP A 38 -4.70 -5.14 -16.79
C ASP A 38 -4.10 -5.99 -17.90
N LEU A 39 -3.14 -5.42 -18.65
CA LEU A 39 -2.41 -6.13 -19.70
C LEU A 39 -1.51 -7.23 -19.13
N VAL A 40 -0.79 -6.96 -18.04
CA VAL A 40 0.01 -7.98 -17.34
C VAL A 40 -0.87 -9.10 -16.80
N ALA A 41 -2.01 -8.75 -16.21
CA ALA A 41 -3.00 -9.71 -15.73
C ALA A 41 -3.52 -10.58 -16.89
N GLY A 42 -3.82 -9.98 -18.05
CA GLY A 42 -4.20 -10.68 -19.28
C GLY A 42 -3.14 -11.64 -19.82
N CYS A 43 -1.86 -11.38 -19.55
CA CYS A 43 -0.74 -12.30 -19.84
C CYS A 43 -0.45 -13.30 -18.72
N GLY A 44 -1.31 -13.37 -17.70
CA GLY A 44 -1.12 -14.24 -16.55
C GLY A 44 0.14 -13.93 -15.74
N TRP A 45 0.50 -12.65 -15.63
CA TRP A 45 1.62 -12.13 -14.82
C TRP A 45 3.02 -12.61 -15.24
N ARG A 46 3.18 -13.08 -16.48
CA ARG A 46 4.43 -13.65 -17.00
C ARG A 46 5.19 -12.75 -17.97
N SER A 47 4.57 -11.68 -18.44
CA SER A 47 5.16 -10.79 -19.44
C SER A 47 4.49 -9.43 -19.44
N TRP A 48 5.25 -8.40 -19.83
CA TRP A 48 4.72 -7.11 -20.25
C TRP A 48 4.38 -7.18 -21.75
N PRO A 49 3.11 -7.22 -22.16
CA PRO A 49 2.77 -7.34 -23.57
C PRO A 49 3.02 -6.02 -24.32
N GLY A 50 3.63 -6.11 -25.51
CA GLY A 50 3.81 -4.99 -26.45
C GLY A 50 4.98 -4.05 -26.15
N ASP A 51 5.23 -3.12 -27.07
CA ASP A 51 6.12 -1.96 -26.87
C ASP A 51 5.33 -0.91 -26.07
N LEU A 52 4.93 -1.27 -24.84
CA LEU A 52 4.45 -0.29 -23.85
C LEU A 52 5.58 0.72 -23.74
N GLY A 53 5.38 1.97 -24.17
CA GLY A 53 6.39 3.02 -24.32
C GLY A 53 7.13 3.30 -23.01
N GLY A 54 8.06 2.42 -22.67
CA GLY A 54 8.06 1.76 -21.37
C GLY A 54 8.57 2.59 -20.22
N GLN A 55 7.73 2.70 -19.19
CA GLN A 55 8.24 3.02 -17.86
C GLN A 55 9.43 2.09 -17.56
N PRO A 56 10.60 2.65 -17.20
CA PRO A 56 11.80 1.86 -17.02
C PRO A 56 11.65 0.92 -15.82
N LEU A 57 12.35 -0.22 -15.87
CA LEU A 57 12.65 -0.97 -14.66
C LEU A 57 13.67 -0.17 -13.84
N VAL A 58 13.31 0.16 -12.61
CA VAL A 58 14.05 1.07 -11.73
C VAL A 58 14.13 0.49 -10.32
N GLY A 59 14.84 1.19 -9.43
CA GLY A 59 14.80 0.88 -8.00
C GLY A 59 13.43 1.19 -7.40
N ARG A 60 13.09 0.51 -6.30
CA ARG A 60 11.78 0.63 -5.62
C ARG A 60 11.39 2.07 -5.32
N GLU A 61 12.30 2.85 -4.74
CA GLU A 61 12.06 4.26 -4.37
C GLU A 61 11.72 5.12 -5.60
N GLU A 62 12.41 4.91 -6.71
CA GLU A 62 12.16 5.64 -7.95
C GLU A 62 10.82 5.24 -8.60
N ALA A 63 10.45 3.96 -8.56
CA ALA A 63 9.14 3.49 -9.00
C ALA A 63 8.03 4.11 -8.14
N THR A 64 8.13 4.02 -6.81
CA THR A 64 7.16 4.60 -5.87
C THR A 64 7.01 6.10 -6.10
N ARG A 65 8.12 6.84 -6.23
CA ARG A 65 8.09 8.27 -6.50
C ARG A 65 7.36 8.58 -7.81
N THR A 66 7.66 7.85 -8.89
CA THR A 66 7.01 8.04 -10.20
C THR A 66 5.50 7.77 -10.13
N VAL A 67 5.09 6.72 -9.41
CA VAL A 67 3.67 6.43 -9.18
C VAL A 67 2.99 7.60 -8.49
N ARG A 68 3.53 8.02 -7.34
CA ARG A 68 2.91 9.04 -6.47
C ARG A 68 2.91 10.43 -7.09
N GLU A 69 3.98 10.81 -7.79
CA GLU A 69 4.15 12.17 -8.32
C GLU A 69 3.62 12.33 -9.75
N SER A 70 3.41 11.25 -10.50
CA SER A 70 3.03 11.34 -11.92
C SER A 70 1.82 10.48 -12.29
N LEU A 71 1.79 9.19 -11.93
CA LEU A 71 0.67 8.31 -12.34
C LEU A 71 -0.60 8.62 -11.55
N VAL A 72 -0.52 8.70 -10.22
CA VAL A 72 -1.68 8.99 -9.37
C VAL A 72 -2.30 10.36 -9.71
N PRO A 73 -1.54 11.46 -9.89
CA PRO A 73 -2.12 12.72 -10.31
C PRO A 73 -2.74 12.70 -11.72
N ALA A 74 -2.25 11.85 -12.62
CA ALA A 74 -2.74 11.77 -13.99
C ALA A 74 -3.99 10.89 -14.14
N GLU A 75 -4.06 9.78 -13.39
CA GLU A 75 -5.06 8.72 -13.58
C GLU A 75 -5.89 8.42 -12.33
N GLY A 76 -5.57 9.02 -11.18
CA GLY A 76 -6.23 8.76 -9.89
C GLY A 76 -5.79 7.47 -9.20
N VAL A 77 -4.96 6.66 -9.86
CA VAL A 77 -4.43 5.39 -9.34
C VAL A 77 -3.07 5.11 -9.96
N GLY A 78 -2.23 4.37 -9.25
CA GLY A 78 -1.01 3.82 -9.82
C GLY A 78 -0.39 2.74 -8.95
N TYR A 79 0.36 1.86 -9.59
CA TYR A 79 0.86 0.63 -8.99
C TYR A 79 2.36 0.57 -9.06
N VAL A 80 2.98 0.01 -8.03
CA VAL A 80 4.36 -0.45 -8.09
C VAL A 80 4.30 -1.96 -8.29
N THR A 81 4.89 -2.45 -9.38
CA THR A 81 5.07 -3.89 -9.60
C THR A 81 6.52 -4.28 -9.36
N ARG A 82 6.74 -5.47 -8.82
CA ARG A 82 8.05 -6.09 -8.59
C ARG A 82 8.27 -7.19 -9.60
N VAL A 83 9.50 -7.30 -10.09
CA VAL A 83 9.88 -8.35 -11.00
C VAL A 83 11.32 -8.81 -10.79
N GLU A 84 11.56 -10.10 -11.01
CA GLU A 84 12.90 -10.68 -11.04
C GLU A 84 13.38 -10.76 -12.49
N VAL A 85 14.58 -10.25 -12.74
CA VAL A 85 15.22 -10.29 -14.06
C VAL A 85 16.57 -10.98 -14.02
N ASP A 86 16.93 -11.62 -15.13
CA ASP A 86 18.28 -12.10 -15.38
C ASP A 86 19.20 -10.88 -15.61
N PRO A 87 20.27 -10.69 -14.81
CA PRO A 87 21.16 -9.54 -14.96
C PRO A 87 21.97 -9.54 -16.27
N SER A 88 22.07 -10.69 -16.95
CA SER A 88 22.87 -10.83 -18.17
C SER A 88 22.16 -10.31 -19.41
N ASP A 89 20.84 -10.46 -19.49
CA ASP A 89 20.04 -10.07 -20.67
C ASP A 89 18.75 -9.30 -20.34
N GLY A 90 18.43 -9.10 -19.06
CA GLY A 90 17.28 -8.33 -18.58
C GLY A 90 15.94 -9.05 -18.75
N ARG A 91 15.93 -10.33 -19.14
CA ARG A 91 14.68 -11.09 -19.31
C ARG A 91 14.06 -11.42 -17.96
N LEU A 92 12.73 -11.51 -17.93
CA LEU A 92 12.02 -11.92 -16.72
C LEU A 92 12.42 -13.34 -16.33
N ALA A 93 12.87 -13.50 -15.09
CA ALA A 93 13.22 -14.77 -14.49
C ALA A 93 12.12 -15.30 -13.54
N GLY A 94 11.16 -14.44 -13.19
CA GLY A 94 10.04 -14.74 -12.29
C GLY A 94 8.71 -14.16 -12.75
N VAL A 95 7.69 -14.30 -11.89
CA VAL A 95 6.39 -13.66 -12.08
C VAL A 95 6.45 -12.19 -11.70
N ILE A 96 5.64 -11.38 -12.38
CA ILE A 96 5.38 -10.02 -11.95
C ILE A 96 4.44 -10.10 -10.73
N SER A 97 4.72 -9.36 -9.68
CA SER A 97 3.83 -9.23 -8.52
C SER A 97 3.52 -7.77 -8.24
N GLU A 98 2.31 -7.49 -7.79
CA GLU A 98 1.98 -6.19 -7.22
C GLU A 98 2.73 -6.01 -5.88
N GLU A 99 3.40 -4.87 -5.74
CA GLU A 99 4.15 -4.51 -4.53
C GLU A 99 3.37 -3.48 -3.70
N ALA A 100 2.74 -2.51 -4.38
CA ALA A 100 1.92 -1.47 -3.75
C ALA A 100 0.92 -0.85 -4.74
N ASP A 101 -0.23 -0.47 -4.20
CA ASP A 101 -1.32 0.29 -4.81
C ASP A 101 -1.39 1.67 -4.15
N PHE A 102 -1.33 2.73 -4.96
CA PHE A 102 -1.54 4.10 -4.52
C PHE A 102 -2.76 4.72 -5.20
N ARG A 103 -3.52 5.49 -4.42
CA ARG A 103 -4.77 6.12 -4.86
C ARG A 103 -4.70 7.64 -4.73
N GLY A 104 -5.51 8.30 -5.55
CA GLY A 104 -5.68 9.74 -5.55
C GLY A 104 -6.56 10.24 -4.39
N PRO A 105 -6.74 11.57 -4.29
CA PRO A 105 -7.46 12.20 -3.19
C PRO A 105 -8.90 11.70 -3.05
N VAL A 106 -9.31 11.42 -1.81
CA VAL A 106 -10.69 11.08 -1.46
C VAL A 106 -11.56 12.33 -1.36
N GLY A 107 -12.79 12.26 -1.89
CA GLY A 107 -13.75 13.36 -1.90
C GLY A 107 -14.34 13.70 -0.52
N ASP A 108 -14.75 14.95 -0.33
CA ASP A 108 -15.42 15.40 0.90
C ASP A 108 -16.76 14.69 1.15
N ASP A 109 -17.42 14.21 0.10
CA ASP A 109 -18.67 13.45 0.16
C ASP A 109 -18.52 12.16 0.95
N GLU A 110 -17.43 11.40 0.73
CA GLU A 110 -17.17 10.16 1.47
C GLU A 110 -16.98 10.41 2.97
N PHE A 111 -16.29 11.50 3.33
CA PHE A 111 -16.15 11.87 4.75
C PHE A 111 -17.47 12.30 5.37
N ALA A 112 -18.33 13.01 4.63
CA ALA A 112 -19.65 13.40 5.10
C ALA A 112 -20.57 12.17 5.29
N GLU A 113 -20.53 11.20 4.37
CA GLU A 113 -21.22 9.92 4.49
C GLU A 113 -20.74 9.14 5.72
N ALA A 114 -19.42 9.07 5.93
CA ALA A 114 -18.83 8.41 7.08
C ALA A 114 -19.20 9.09 8.40
N GLU A 115 -19.16 10.42 8.48
CA GLU A 115 -19.57 11.17 9.67
C GLU A 115 -21.06 10.96 9.98
N ALA A 116 -21.93 10.94 8.96
CA ALA A 116 -23.35 10.66 9.13
C ALA A 116 -23.60 9.23 9.67
N MET A 117 -22.81 8.24 9.25
CA MET A 117 -22.88 6.87 9.75
C MET A 117 -22.31 6.75 11.19
N LEU A 118 -21.14 7.33 11.44
CA LEU A 118 -20.40 7.20 12.72
C LEU A 118 -20.97 8.10 13.83
N GLY A 119 -21.66 9.19 13.46
CA GLY A 119 -22.12 10.23 14.38
C GLY A 119 -21.02 11.18 14.87
N THR A 120 -19.79 11.03 14.37
CA THR A 120 -18.62 11.87 14.68
C THR A 120 -17.69 11.90 13.48
N PRO A 121 -16.97 13.00 13.22
CA PRO A 121 -15.99 13.05 12.14
C PRO A 121 -14.81 12.11 12.39
N LEU A 122 -14.25 11.57 11.30
CA LEU A 122 -12.96 10.88 11.33
C LEU A 122 -11.83 11.85 11.72
N PRO A 123 -10.73 11.38 12.34
CA PRO A 123 -9.64 12.24 12.77
C PRO A 123 -9.06 13.08 11.62
N ALA A 124 -8.76 14.36 11.91
CA ALA A 124 -8.26 15.29 10.90
C ALA A 124 -6.97 14.83 10.21
N ALA A 125 -6.08 14.14 10.93
CA ALA A 125 -4.86 13.57 10.35
C ALA A 125 -5.16 12.46 9.32
N TRP A 126 -6.17 11.63 9.56
CA TRP A 126 -6.60 10.60 8.62
C TRP A 126 -7.20 11.22 7.36
N ARG A 127 -8.09 12.20 7.54
CA ARG A 127 -8.67 12.95 6.42
C ARG A 127 -7.58 13.64 5.58
N ALA A 128 -6.65 14.34 6.23
CA ALA A 128 -5.56 15.02 5.53
C ALA A 128 -4.67 14.04 4.74
N TYR A 129 -4.46 12.82 5.25
CA TYR A 129 -3.71 11.79 4.55
C TYR A 129 -4.43 11.32 3.27
N LEU A 130 -5.70 10.93 3.39
CA LEU A 130 -6.50 10.43 2.27
C LEU A 130 -6.85 11.51 1.23
N GLN A 131 -6.89 12.79 1.63
CA GLN A 131 -7.07 13.92 0.71
C GLN A 131 -5.74 14.43 0.14
N GLY A 132 -4.61 13.84 0.53
CA GLY A 132 -3.30 14.14 -0.04
C GLY A 132 -3.22 13.76 -1.52
N GLY A 133 -2.19 14.26 -2.22
CA GLY A 133 -2.02 14.01 -3.66
C GLY A 133 -1.85 12.53 -4.05
N SER A 134 -1.46 11.69 -3.10
CA SER A 134 -1.41 10.23 -3.22
C SER A 134 -1.39 9.61 -1.82
N TRP A 135 -2.10 8.51 -1.60
CA TRP A 135 -2.03 7.72 -0.37
C TRP A 135 -1.85 6.23 -0.69
N LEU A 136 -1.24 5.48 0.23
CA LEU A 136 -1.07 4.04 0.09
C LEU A 136 -2.42 3.36 0.33
N HIS A 137 -2.97 2.69 -0.67
CA HIS A 137 -4.18 1.88 -0.50
C HIS A 137 -3.84 0.47 -0.04
N SER A 138 -2.82 -0.16 -0.63
CA SER A 138 -2.28 -1.40 -0.10
C SER A 138 -0.84 -1.62 -0.54
N GLY A 139 -0.11 -2.49 0.17
CA GLY A 139 1.23 -2.88 -0.24
C GLY A 139 2.13 -3.36 0.89
N TRP A 140 3.31 -3.83 0.49
CA TRP A 140 4.36 -4.26 1.41
C TRP A 140 5.18 -3.08 1.90
N LEU A 141 5.45 -3.01 3.20
CA LEU A 141 6.36 -2.03 3.80
C LEU A 141 7.80 -2.57 3.75
N ASP A 142 8.73 -1.79 3.21
CA ASP A 142 10.10 -2.25 2.90
C ASP A 142 10.94 -2.61 4.13
N LYS A 143 10.82 -1.88 5.24
CA LYS A 143 11.65 -2.11 6.43
C LYS A 143 11.06 -3.14 7.38
N SER A 144 9.74 -3.17 7.54
CA SER A 144 9.08 -4.15 8.43
C SER A 144 8.74 -5.45 7.73
N GLY A 145 8.58 -5.45 6.40
CA GLY A 145 8.05 -6.58 5.64
C GLY A 145 6.56 -6.84 5.89
N THR A 146 5.85 -5.91 6.54
CA THR A 146 4.42 -6.01 6.81
C THR A 146 3.62 -5.64 5.56
N TYR A 147 2.64 -6.46 5.19
CA TYR A 147 1.61 -6.07 4.23
C TYR A 147 0.52 -5.28 4.95
N ILE A 148 0.07 -4.20 4.33
CA ILE A 148 -1.03 -3.40 4.84
C ILE A 148 -2.03 -3.09 3.74
N SER A 149 -3.31 -3.07 4.09
CA SER A 149 -4.38 -2.47 3.30
C SER A 149 -4.99 -1.35 4.12
N LEU A 150 -5.21 -0.18 3.51
CA LEU A 150 -5.88 0.97 4.10
C LEU A 150 -7.20 1.21 3.34
N HIS A 151 -8.16 1.80 4.02
CA HIS A 151 -9.52 1.97 3.49
C HIS A 151 -9.93 3.44 3.42
N SER A 152 -10.54 3.79 2.29
CA SER A 152 -11.33 5.02 2.15
C SER A 152 -12.54 4.99 3.10
N PRO A 153 -13.16 6.15 3.39
CA PRO A 153 -14.37 6.19 4.19
C PRO A 153 -15.53 5.38 3.57
N ARG A 154 -15.62 5.30 2.23
CA ARG A 154 -16.63 4.46 1.58
C ARG A 154 -16.37 2.97 1.78
N GLU A 155 -15.13 2.52 1.61
CA GLU A 155 -14.75 1.12 1.90
C GLU A 155 -14.98 0.76 3.38
N MET A 156 -14.69 1.69 4.31
CA MET A 156 -15.03 1.53 5.72
C MET A 156 -16.54 1.31 5.92
N ILE A 157 -17.40 2.12 5.27
CA ILE A 157 -18.86 1.97 5.37
C ILE A 157 -19.30 0.59 4.86
N GLU A 158 -18.74 0.13 3.74
CA GLU A 158 -19.02 -1.20 3.19
C GLU A 158 -18.63 -2.33 4.16
N LEU A 159 -17.46 -2.21 4.80
CA LEU A 159 -17.01 -3.16 5.84
C LEU A 159 -17.90 -3.12 7.08
N HIS A 160 -18.36 -1.93 7.48
CA HIS A 160 -19.31 -1.78 8.59
C HIS A 160 -20.65 -2.47 8.30
N ASP A 161 -21.14 -2.42 7.06
CA ASP A 161 -22.36 -3.13 6.67
C ASP A 161 -22.11 -4.65 6.63
N ALA A 162 -21.00 -5.07 6.04
CA ALA A 162 -20.63 -6.47 5.92
C ALA A 162 -20.40 -7.15 7.29
N TRP A 163 -19.85 -6.43 8.27
CA TRP A 163 -19.49 -6.95 9.59
C TRP A 163 -20.29 -6.29 10.73
N ARG A 164 -21.58 -6.07 10.48
CA ARG A 164 -22.50 -5.38 11.39
C ARG A 164 -22.46 -5.92 12.82
N ASP A 165 -22.40 -7.24 13.00
CA ASP A 165 -22.40 -7.86 14.33
C ASP A 165 -21.11 -7.57 15.10
N THR A 166 -19.95 -7.71 14.45
CA THR A 166 -18.64 -7.38 15.04
C THR A 166 -18.56 -5.88 15.37
N VAL A 167 -19.06 -5.02 14.48
CA VAL A 167 -19.12 -3.57 14.70
C VAL A 167 -20.05 -3.21 15.86
N ALA A 168 -21.17 -3.91 16.02
CA ALA A 168 -22.10 -3.68 17.13
C ALA A 168 -21.46 -3.95 18.51
N SER A 169 -20.52 -4.90 18.57
CA SER A 169 -19.72 -5.19 19.77
C SER A 169 -18.65 -4.13 20.06
N HIS A 170 -18.39 -3.21 19.12
CA HIS A 170 -17.37 -2.17 19.24
C HIS A 170 -17.96 -0.77 19.04
N PRO A 171 -18.66 -0.19 20.04
CA PRO A 171 -19.17 1.17 19.93
C PRO A 171 -18.07 2.17 19.60
N GLY A 172 -18.28 3.04 18.61
CA GLY A 172 -17.32 4.05 18.18
C GLY A 172 -16.14 3.50 17.38
N ILE A 173 -16.24 2.30 16.80
CA ILE A 173 -15.22 1.77 15.90
C ILE A 173 -15.27 2.48 14.54
N ALA A 174 -14.12 2.68 13.92
CA ALA A 174 -14.00 2.98 12.50
C ALA A 174 -12.89 2.12 11.88
N ILE A 175 -13.24 1.29 10.90
CA ILE A 175 -12.30 0.37 10.25
C ILE A 175 -11.50 1.11 9.18
N ILE A 176 -10.20 1.28 9.37
CA ILE A 176 -9.35 2.09 8.49
C ILE A 176 -8.35 1.28 7.66
N GLY A 177 -8.27 -0.03 7.90
CA GLY A 177 -7.35 -0.91 7.19
C GLY A 177 -7.26 -2.29 7.82
N GLY A 178 -6.25 -3.04 7.42
CA GLY A 178 -5.95 -4.38 7.95
C GLY A 178 -4.71 -4.99 7.34
N ASP A 179 -4.48 -6.27 7.65
CA ASP A 179 -3.35 -7.07 7.13
C ASP A 179 -3.65 -7.72 5.76
N GLY A 180 -4.81 -7.42 5.16
CA GLY A 180 -5.30 -8.09 3.95
C GLY A 180 -5.96 -9.45 4.21
N SER A 181 -6.15 -9.82 5.48
CA SER A 181 -6.75 -11.07 5.93
C SER A 181 -7.80 -10.79 7.03
N ARG A 182 -7.63 -11.34 8.23
CA ARG A 182 -8.63 -11.26 9.31
C ARG A 182 -8.40 -10.07 10.24
N GLU A 183 -7.18 -9.56 10.34
CA GLU A 183 -6.87 -8.53 11.33
C GLU A 183 -7.18 -7.14 10.79
N GLN A 184 -7.97 -6.39 11.54
CA GLN A 184 -8.44 -5.06 11.15
C GLN A 184 -7.75 -3.98 11.97
N LEU A 185 -7.23 -2.97 11.30
CA LEU A 185 -6.79 -1.72 11.91
C LEU A 185 -8.00 -0.80 12.08
N VAL A 186 -8.27 -0.43 13.32
CA VAL A 186 -9.48 0.30 13.70
C VAL A 186 -9.18 1.48 14.59
N LEU A 187 -9.95 2.55 14.47
CA LEU A 187 -9.91 3.70 15.37
C LEU A 187 -10.91 3.54 16.50
N ASP A 188 -10.48 3.80 17.74
CA ASP A 188 -11.38 3.93 18.90
C ASP A 188 -11.84 5.38 19.05
N LEU A 189 -12.94 5.74 18.37
CA LEU A 189 -13.49 7.10 18.34
C LEU A 189 -14.19 7.49 19.65
N ARG A 190 -14.23 6.62 20.66
CA ARG A 190 -14.68 6.98 22.02
C ARG A 190 -13.64 7.82 22.76
N ARG A 191 -12.43 7.94 22.20
CA ARG A 191 -11.28 8.65 22.79
C ARG A 191 -10.79 9.74 21.85
N ASP A 192 -10.17 10.76 22.45
CA ASP A 192 -9.48 11.83 21.74
C ASP A 192 -8.13 12.10 22.43
N PRO A 193 -6.98 11.87 21.76
CA PRO A 193 -6.86 11.35 20.39
C PRO A 193 -7.38 9.90 20.27
N ALA A 194 -7.94 9.56 19.11
CA ALA A 194 -8.45 8.22 18.81
C ALA A 194 -7.28 7.26 18.53
N PRO A 195 -7.00 6.27 19.40
CA PRO A 195 -5.91 5.33 19.18
C PRO A 195 -6.25 4.36 18.05
N VAL A 196 -5.21 3.92 17.35
CA VAL A 196 -5.32 2.82 16.37
C VAL A 196 -5.13 1.51 17.12
N ARG A 197 -6.03 0.57 16.87
CA ARG A 197 -6.03 -0.76 17.48
C ARG A 197 -6.14 -1.84 16.42
N LEU A 198 -5.70 -3.04 16.75
CA LEU A 198 -5.89 -4.25 15.96
C LEU A 198 -7.08 -5.02 16.56
N ALA A 199 -8.04 -5.36 15.72
CA ALA A 199 -9.20 -6.17 16.08
C ALA A 199 -9.32 -7.37 15.13
N ASP A 200 -9.43 -8.57 15.69
CA ASP A 200 -9.84 -9.75 14.93
C ASP A 200 -11.35 -9.74 14.68
N LEU A 201 -11.78 -10.31 13.56
CA LEU A 201 -13.20 -10.38 13.16
C LEU A 201 -14.12 -11.09 14.17
N ALA A 202 -13.56 -11.96 15.03
CA ALA A 202 -14.28 -12.65 16.09
C ALA A 202 -14.18 -11.96 17.45
N SER A 203 -13.57 -10.77 17.53
CA SER A 203 -13.49 -10.00 18.77
C SER A 203 -14.89 -9.68 19.31
N GLU A 204 -15.08 -9.92 20.61
CA GLU A 204 -16.33 -9.65 21.33
C GLU A 204 -16.38 -8.23 21.93
N GLY A 205 -15.29 -7.46 21.78
CA GLY A 205 -15.21 -6.11 22.33
C GLY A 205 -13.79 -5.54 22.41
N TRP A 206 -13.73 -4.27 22.78
CA TRP A 206 -12.51 -3.47 22.82
C TRP A 206 -11.41 -4.00 23.76
N GLU A 207 -11.75 -4.81 24.75
CA GLU A 207 -10.84 -5.47 25.67
C GLU A 207 -9.96 -6.53 25.01
N THR A 208 -10.37 -7.09 23.88
CA THR A 208 -9.58 -8.10 23.13
C THR A 208 -8.79 -7.49 21.97
N THR A 209 -8.75 -6.15 21.88
CA THR A 209 -8.04 -5.43 20.81
C THR A 209 -6.68 -4.95 21.28
N PHE A 210 -5.68 -4.92 20.40
CA PHE A 210 -4.31 -4.52 20.76
C PHE A 210 -3.99 -3.13 20.23
N GLN A 211 -3.55 -2.22 21.10
CA GLN A 211 -3.20 -0.86 20.67
C GLN A 211 -1.93 -0.90 19.80
N GLN A 212 -2.02 -0.35 18.58
CA GLN A 212 -0.93 -0.29 17.61
C GLN A 212 -0.15 1.03 17.71
N THR A 213 -0.89 2.14 17.84
CA THR A 213 -0.35 3.49 17.98
C THR A 213 -1.26 4.34 18.88
N ALA A 214 -0.73 5.46 19.40
CA ALA A 214 -1.51 6.37 20.23
C ALA A 214 -2.56 7.16 19.43
N ASP A 215 -2.29 7.38 18.15
CA ASP A 215 -3.19 8.04 17.20
C ASP A 215 -2.88 7.64 15.76
N VAL A 216 -3.74 8.06 14.83
CA VAL A 216 -3.61 7.76 13.40
C VAL A 216 -2.45 8.51 12.73
N GLY A 217 -2.04 9.66 13.25
CA GLY A 217 -0.88 10.41 12.73
C GLY A 217 0.42 9.64 12.95
N GLU A 218 0.58 9.01 14.11
CA GLU A 218 1.70 8.09 14.38
C GLU A 218 1.68 6.88 13.43
N LEU A 219 0.50 6.29 13.18
CA LEU A 219 0.35 5.18 12.22
C LEU A 219 0.82 5.61 10.83
N ILE A 220 0.29 6.72 10.31
CA ILE A 220 0.65 7.25 8.99
C ILE A 220 2.15 7.48 8.88
N ALA A 221 2.76 8.10 9.90
CA ALA A 221 4.20 8.37 9.91
C ALA A 221 5.03 7.08 9.84
N ARG A 222 4.61 6.02 10.54
CA ARG A 222 5.29 4.71 10.52
C ARG A 222 5.09 3.98 9.19
N ILE A 223 3.90 4.07 8.58
CA ILE A 223 3.59 3.50 7.25
C ILE A 223 4.44 4.17 6.17
N GLU A 224 4.42 5.51 6.11
CA GLU A 224 5.19 6.28 5.11
C GLU A 224 6.70 6.14 5.33
N ALA A 225 7.16 5.85 6.55
CA ALA A 225 8.55 5.49 6.83
C ALA A 225 8.89 4.02 6.48
N GLY A 226 7.90 3.21 6.09
CA GLY A 226 8.04 1.78 5.79
C GLY A 226 8.29 0.89 7.01
N ALA A 227 8.11 1.42 8.23
CA ALA A 227 8.54 0.84 9.49
C ALA A 227 7.39 0.38 10.39
N PHE A 228 6.13 0.56 9.96
CA PHE A 228 4.99 0.04 10.71
C PHE A 228 5.00 -1.50 10.68
N ALA A 229 4.84 -2.11 11.84
CA ALA A 229 4.69 -3.54 12.01
C ALA A 229 3.47 -3.76 12.91
N ILE A 230 2.62 -4.71 12.52
CA ILE A 230 1.45 -5.08 13.31
C ILE A 230 1.92 -5.83 14.56
N ASP A 231 1.43 -5.38 15.71
CA ASP A 231 1.54 -6.08 16.98
C ASP A 231 0.27 -6.90 17.20
N PHE A 232 0.40 -8.22 17.17
CA PHE A 232 -0.71 -9.15 17.37
C PHE A 232 -1.04 -9.38 18.87
N GLY A 233 -0.38 -8.63 19.76
CA GLY A 233 -0.40 -8.93 21.19
C GLY A 233 0.55 -10.07 21.52
N SER A 234 1.04 -10.09 22.75
CA SER A 234 1.75 -11.26 23.28
C SER A 234 0.73 -12.28 23.78
N ASP A 235 0.92 -13.57 23.45
CA ASP A 235 0.23 -14.70 24.09
C ASP A 235 0.42 -14.71 25.62
#